data_AF-A0A151F124-F1
#
_entry.id   AF-A0A151F124-F1
#
_cell.length_a   1.000
_cell.length_b   1.000
_cell.length_c   1.000
_cell.angle_alpha   90.00
_cell.angle_beta   90.00
_cell.angle_gamma   90.00
#
_symmetry.space_group_name_H-M   'P 1'
#
loop_
_entity.id
_entity.type
_entity.pdbx_description
1 polymer ?
#
loop_
_entity_poly.entity_id
_entity_poly.type
_entity_poly.pdbx_seq_one_letter_code
_entity_poly.pdbx_strand_id
1 'polypeptide(L)'
;MEIYTESLNGFKEAGGIHYRTDHDLSGHQKGSKRKMEINVQGKKFVPHVLELSFGVDRNLLMLMDLAYTEEKERTVFKFPGVVAPYTVAVFPLVKKDGLTEFSYEICLFF
;
A
#
# COMPACT_ATOMS: atom_id res chain seq x y z
N MET A 1 -8.65 -11.48 0.87
CA MET A 1 -7.34 -11.74 0.22
C MET A 1 -6.31 -11.90 1.31
N GLU A 2 -5.43 -12.90 1.19
CA GLU A 2 -4.43 -13.22 2.21
C GLU A 2 -3.04 -13.31 1.58
N ILE A 3 -2.04 -12.97 2.38
CA ILE A 3 -0.62 -13.10 2.03
C ILE A 3 0.03 -13.97 3.10
N TYR A 4 0.86 -14.93 2.67
CA TYR A 4 1.68 -15.70 3.59
C TYR A 4 2.81 -14.80 4.13
N THR A 5 2.89 -14.69 5.44
CA THR A 5 3.96 -13.93 6.11
C THR A 5 4.74 -14.85 7.03
N GLU A 6 6.05 -14.90 6.85
CA GLU A 6 6.93 -15.77 7.64
C GLU A 6 7.03 -15.29 9.09
N SER A 7 7.22 -13.99 9.32
CA SER A 7 7.35 -13.42 10.68
C SER A 7 6.12 -13.58 11.56
N LEU A 8 4.95 -13.80 10.97
CA LEU A 8 3.68 -14.02 11.70
C LEU A 8 3.15 -15.45 11.55
N ASN A 9 3.99 -16.37 11.08
CA ASN A 9 3.74 -17.81 10.99
C ASN A 9 2.44 -18.16 10.27
N GLY A 10 2.26 -17.70 9.03
CA GLY A 10 1.19 -18.17 8.15
C GLY A 10 0.50 -17.10 7.34
N PHE A 11 -0.65 -17.46 6.76
CA PHE A 11 -1.50 -16.54 6.02
C PHE A 11 -2.13 -15.50 6.95
N LYS A 12 -2.04 -14.24 6.55
CA LYS A 12 -2.70 -13.11 7.19
C LYS A 12 -3.54 -12.38 6.16
N GLU A 13 -4.68 -11.87 6.59
CA GLU A 13 -5.56 -11.06 5.75
C GLU A 13 -4.81 -9.81 5.29
N ALA A 14 -4.72 -9.58 3.98
CA ALA A 14 -4.18 -8.36 3.39
C ALA A 14 -5.30 -7.33 3.17
N GLY A 15 -6.46 -7.80 2.73
CA GLY A 15 -7.64 -6.96 2.63
C GLY A 15 -8.92 -7.72 2.31
N GLY A 16 -10.03 -7.04 2.58
CA GLY A 16 -11.38 -7.51 2.35
C GLY A 16 -11.92 -7.05 1.00
N ILE A 17 -12.64 -7.94 0.34
CA ILE A 17 -13.42 -7.64 -0.87
C ILE A 17 -14.85 -8.05 -0.55
N HIS A 18 -15.74 -7.09 -0.43
CA HIS A 18 -17.11 -7.32 0.00
C HIS A 18 -18.09 -6.78 -1.03
N TYR A 19 -18.92 -7.67 -1.55
CA TYR A 19 -20.08 -7.25 -2.34
C TYR A 19 -21.24 -6.99 -1.40
N ARG A 20 -21.46 -5.71 -1.07
CA ARG A 20 -22.44 -5.27 -0.07
C ARG A 20 -23.82 -5.04 -0.63
N THR A 21 -24.00 -5.24 -1.93
CA THR A 21 -25.26 -4.95 -2.65
C THR A 21 -25.73 -3.53 -2.34
N ASP A 22 -27.02 -3.30 -2.13
CA ASP A 22 -27.58 -2.00 -1.81
C ASP A 22 -27.65 -1.73 -0.29
N HIS A 23 -27.13 -2.62 0.56
CA HIS A 23 -27.34 -2.61 2.01
C HIS A 23 -27.09 -1.25 2.66
N ASP A 24 -25.90 -0.66 2.43
CA ASP A 24 -25.51 0.61 3.05
C ASP A 24 -26.34 1.77 2.53
N LEU A 25 -26.54 1.85 1.21
CA LEU A 25 -27.29 2.94 0.59
C LEU A 25 -28.78 2.89 0.96
N SER A 26 -29.35 1.69 1.02
CA SER A 26 -30.72 1.48 1.50
C SER A 26 -30.86 1.84 2.98
N GLY A 27 -29.85 1.56 3.81
CA GLY A 27 -29.78 2.02 5.20
C GLY A 27 -29.71 3.55 5.32
N HIS A 28 -28.77 4.19 4.61
CA HIS A 28 -28.61 5.65 4.62
C HIS A 28 -29.84 6.37 4.07
N GLN A 29 -30.49 5.85 3.02
CA GLN A 29 -31.74 6.39 2.50
C GLN A 29 -32.86 6.40 3.55
N LYS A 30 -33.02 5.30 4.30
CA LYS A 30 -34.02 5.21 5.38
C LYS A 30 -33.74 6.21 6.50
N GLY A 31 -32.48 6.32 6.94
CA GLY A 31 -32.09 7.22 8.03
C GLY A 31 -32.14 8.70 7.65
N SER A 32 -31.70 9.05 6.44
CA SER A 32 -31.61 10.45 5.98
C SER A 32 -32.89 10.98 5.32
N LYS A 33 -33.83 10.10 4.95
CA LYS A 33 -35.02 10.41 4.13
C LYS A 33 -34.69 11.01 2.75
N ARG A 34 -33.43 10.90 2.29
CA ARG A 34 -32.99 11.33 0.97
C ARG A 34 -32.85 10.13 0.05
N LYS A 35 -33.38 10.24 -1.17
CA LYS A 35 -33.26 9.20 -2.19
C LYS A 35 -31.80 9.01 -2.61
N MET A 36 -31.33 7.76 -2.62
CA MET A 36 -30.00 7.32 -3.07
C MET A 36 -30.05 6.57 -4.41
N GLU A 37 -31.20 6.58 -5.09
CA GLU A 37 -31.39 5.98 -6.40
C GLU A 37 -30.63 6.75 -7.49
N ILE A 38 -30.03 6.02 -8.42
CA ILE A 38 -29.48 6.56 -9.67
C ILE A 38 -30.38 6.16 -10.85
N ASN A 39 -30.35 6.94 -11.93
CA ASN A 39 -31.03 6.60 -13.17
C ASN A 39 -29.99 6.20 -14.22
N VAL A 40 -30.07 4.96 -14.69
CA VAL A 40 -29.25 4.47 -15.81
C VAL A 40 -30.19 3.94 -16.89
N GLN A 41 -30.11 4.53 -18.09
CA GLN A 41 -30.93 4.15 -19.25
C GLN A 41 -32.45 4.12 -18.96
N GLY A 42 -32.95 5.09 -18.18
CA GLY A 42 -34.36 5.20 -17.83
C GLY A 42 -34.80 4.32 -16.66
N LYS A 43 -33.93 3.44 -16.15
CA LYS A 43 -34.21 2.59 -14.98
C LYS A 43 -33.63 3.23 -13.72
N LYS A 44 -34.50 3.46 -12.74
CA LYS A 44 -34.10 3.90 -11.39
C LYS A 44 -33.87 2.71 -10.48
N PHE A 45 -32.75 2.70 -9.76
CA PHE A 45 -32.42 1.69 -8.76
C PHE A 45 -31.39 2.23 -7.76
N VAL A 46 -31.30 1.61 -6.59
CA VAL A 46 -30.21 1.85 -5.64
C VAL A 46 -29.00 1.03 -6.11
N PRO A 47 -27.85 1.66 -6.38
CA PRO A 47 -26.70 0.94 -6.91
C PRO A 47 -26.12 -0.01 -5.88
N HIS A 48 -25.47 -1.06 -6.37
CA HIS A 48 -24.76 -1.99 -5.50
C HIS A 48 -23.36 -1.46 -5.18
N VAL A 49 -22.92 -1.68 -3.95
CA VAL A 49 -21.61 -1.28 -3.45
C VAL A 49 -20.68 -2.49 -3.44
N LEU A 50 -19.55 -2.34 -4.14
CA LEU A 50 -18.39 -3.20 -3.98
C LEU A 50 -17.41 -2.47 -3.07
N GLU A 51 -17.18 -3.00 -1.88
CA GLU A 51 -16.25 -2.44 -0.91
C GLU A 51 -14.90 -3.17 -0.99
N LEU A 52 -13.84 -2.38 -1.10
CA LEU A 52 -12.45 -2.82 -1.04
C LEU A 52 -11.81 -2.19 0.20
N SER A 53 -11.41 -3.01 1.16
CA SER A 53 -10.82 -2.53 2.41
C SER A 53 -9.42 -3.09 2.59
N PHE A 54 -8.43 -2.18 2.53
CA PHE A 54 -7.01 -2.50 2.57
C PHE A 54 -6.32 -1.64 3.63
N GLY A 55 -5.91 -2.27 4.74
CA GLY A 55 -5.17 -1.58 5.80
C GLY A 55 -3.74 -1.26 5.36
N VAL A 56 -3.40 0.03 5.29
CA VAL A 56 -2.08 0.49 4.83
C VAL A 56 -0.96 -0.05 5.71
N ASP A 57 -1.09 0.06 7.04
CA ASP A 57 -0.06 -0.38 7.98
C ASP A 57 0.23 -1.88 7.87
N ARG A 58 -0.84 -2.67 7.74
CA ARG A 58 -0.74 -4.12 7.59
C ARG A 58 -0.09 -4.51 6.28
N ASN A 59 -0.47 -3.84 5.18
CA ASN A 59 0.13 -4.09 3.87
C ASN A 59 1.61 -3.66 3.84
N LEU A 60 1.99 -2.60 4.55
CA LEU A 60 3.39 -2.20 4.69
C LEU A 60 4.19 -3.25 5.46
N LEU A 61 3.66 -3.77 6.57
CA LEU A 61 4.28 -4.87 7.32
C LEU A 61 4.47 -6.11 6.45
N MET A 62 3.45 -6.48 5.67
CA MET A 62 3.52 -7.60 4.72
C MET A 62 4.58 -7.38 3.64
N LEU A 63 4.67 -6.16 3.10
CA LEU A 63 5.71 -5.81 2.13
C LEU A 63 7.11 -5.94 2.74
N MET A 64 7.29 -5.49 3.98
CA MET A 64 8.56 -5.65 4.70
C MET A 64 8.89 -7.12 4.90
N ASP A 65 7.95 -7.92 5.40
CA ASP A 65 8.14 -9.37 5.60
C ASP A 65 8.56 -10.08 4.30
N LEU A 66 7.86 -9.81 3.20
CA LEU A 66 8.18 -10.38 1.88
C LEU A 66 9.52 -9.91 1.31
N ALA A 67 9.95 -8.69 1.64
CA ALA A 67 11.21 -8.13 1.18
C ALA A 67 12.39 -8.49 2.10
N TYR A 68 12.15 -8.93 3.32
CA TYR A 68 13.19 -9.25 4.30
C TYR A 68 14.04 -10.42 3.78
N THR A 69 15.35 -10.23 3.72
CA THR A 69 16.27 -11.26 3.22
C THR A 69 17.53 -11.29 4.06
N GLU A 70 17.83 -12.47 4.60
CA GLU A 70 19.09 -12.75 5.28
C GLU A 70 20.12 -13.27 4.27
N GLU A 71 21.21 -12.52 4.11
CA GLU A 71 22.39 -12.92 3.35
C GLU A 71 23.50 -13.31 4.34
N LYS A 72 24.59 -13.93 3.86
CA LYS A 72 25.64 -14.48 4.74
C LYS A 72 26.23 -13.50 5.77
N GLU A 73 26.37 -12.23 5.40
CA GLU A 73 27.06 -11.20 6.20
C GLU A 73 26.18 -10.00 6.53
N ARG A 74 24.95 -9.96 6.02
CA ARG A 74 24.05 -8.81 6.16
C ARG A 74 22.60 -9.19 5.99
N THR A 75 21.73 -8.35 6.54
CA THR A 75 20.29 -8.41 6.33
C THR A 75 19.87 -7.22 5.50
N VAL A 76 19.02 -7.45 4.50
CA VAL A 76 18.55 -6.42 3.58
C VAL A 76 17.06 -6.55 3.35
N PHE A 77 16.41 -5.44 2.98
CA PHE A 77 15.09 -5.48 2.36
C PHE A 77 15.23 -5.37 0.84
N LYS A 78 14.80 -6.39 0.10
CA LYS A 78 14.76 -6.41 -1.37
C LYS A 78 13.43 -5.85 -1.88
N PHE A 79 13.15 -4.60 -1.54
CA PHE A 79 11.94 -3.93 -2.04
C PHE A 79 11.96 -3.81 -3.57
N PRO A 80 10.81 -4.00 -4.25
CA PRO A 80 10.65 -3.53 -5.62
C PRO A 80 10.92 -2.02 -5.68
N GLY A 81 11.65 -1.55 -6.70
CA GLY A 81 12.09 -0.15 -6.79
C GLY A 81 10.96 0.88 -6.70
N VAL A 82 9.74 0.53 -7.13
CA VAL A 82 8.54 1.39 -7.06
C VAL A 82 8.03 1.66 -5.63
N VAL A 83 8.44 0.86 -4.65
CA VAL A 83 8.04 0.99 -3.24
C VAL A 83 9.25 1.06 -2.30
N ALA A 84 10.46 1.19 -2.85
CA ALA A 84 11.66 1.41 -2.06
C ALA A 84 11.57 2.78 -1.36
N PRO A 85 11.98 2.89 -0.07
CA PRO A 85 11.93 4.17 0.65
C PRO A 85 12.76 5.28 0.01
N TYR A 86 13.88 4.90 -0.62
CA TYR A 86 14.76 5.78 -1.37
C TYR A 86 15.18 5.05 -2.65
N THR A 87 15.24 5.79 -3.77
CA THR A 87 15.62 5.24 -5.07
C THR A 87 17.13 5.06 -5.19
N VAL A 88 17.90 6.01 -4.65
CA VAL A 88 19.37 6.05 -4.69
C VAL A 88 19.88 6.56 -3.34
N ALA A 89 21.02 6.04 -2.91
CA ALA A 89 21.77 6.57 -1.78
C ALA A 89 23.19 6.90 -2.24
N VAL A 90 23.62 8.15 -2.01
CA VAL A 90 24.91 8.67 -2.46
C VAL A 90 25.83 8.80 -1.24
N PHE A 91 26.98 8.13 -1.27
CA PHE A 91 27.93 8.15 -0.16
C PHE A 91 29.35 8.47 -0.67
N PRO A 92 30.09 9.39 -0.01
CA PRO A 92 31.51 9.55 -0.29
C PRO A 92 32.28 8.34 0.25
N LEU A 93 33.27 7.86 -0.51
CA LEU A 93 34.10 6.73 -0.08
C LEU A 93 34.98 7.08 1.14
N VAL A 94 35.48 8.31 1.19
CA VAL A 94 36.31 8.84 2.30
C VAL A 94 36.00 10.32 2.54
N LYS A 95 36.30 10.81 3.75
CA LYS A 95 36.15 12.22 4.14
C LYS A 95 37.37 13.07 3.76
N LYS A 96 37.80 13.03 2.50
CA LYS A 96 38.96 13.78 1.99
C LYS A 96 38.67 14.35 0.60
N ASP A 97 39.52 15.28 0.16
CA ASP A 97 39.59 15.79 -1.22
C ASP A 97 38.27 16.35 -1.76
N GLY A 98 37.40 16.89 -0.89
CA GLY A 98 36.12 17.46 -1.29
C GLY A 98 35.04 16.46 -1.69
N LEU A 99 35.25 15.14 -1.47
CA LEU A 99 34.29 14.11 -1.89
C LEU A 99 32.94 14.22 -1.17
N THR A 100 32.93 14.78 0.05
CA THR A 100 31.68 14.99 0.80
C THR A 100 30.83 16.03 0.11
N GLU A 101 31.41 17.16 -0.27
CA GLU A 101 30.77 18.26 -0.99
C GLU A 101 30.25 17.77 -2.34
N PHE A 102 31.09 17.05 -3.08
CA PHE A 102 30.71 16.46 -4.37
C PHE A 102 29.55 15.45 -4.25
N SER A 103 29.50 14.66 -3.17
CA SER A 103 28.37 13.73 -2.93
C SER A 103 27.05 14.47 -2.74
N TYR A 104 27.05 15.65 -2.10
CA TYR A 104 25.86 16.51 -1.99
C TYR A 104 25.45 17.10 -3.34
N GLU A 105 26.41 17.53 -4.16
CA GLU A 105 26.13 18.02 -5.51
C GLU A 105 25.47 16.94 -6.37
N ILE A 106 25.96 15.70 -6.34
CA ILE A 106 25.34 14.58 -7.06
C ILE A 106 23.92 14.29 -6.53
N CYS A 107 23.71 14.36 -5.22
CA CYS A 107 22.41 14.11 -4.60
C CYS A 107 21.31 15.05 -5.16
N LEU A 108 21.65 16.27 -5.56
CA LEU A 108 20.71 17.23 -6.16
C LEU A 108 20.18 16.82 -7.55
N PHE A 109 20.78 15.84 -8.21
CA PHE A 109 20.36 15.36 -9.53
C PHE A 109 19.37 14.19 -9.47
N PHE A 110 19.01 13.71 -8.27
CA PHE A 110 18.05 12.63 -8.02
C PHE A 110 16.87 13.11 -7.18
#